data_AF-A0A5D6XS56-F1
#
_entry.id   AF-A0A5D6XS56-F1
#
_cell.length_a   1.000
_cell.length_b   1.000
_cell.length_c   1.000
_cell.angle_alpha   90.00
_cell.angle_beta   90.00
_cell.angle_gamma   90.00
#
_symmetry.space_group_name_H-M   'P 1'
#
loop_
_entity.id
_entity.type
_entity.pdbx_description
1 polymer ?
#
loop_
_entity_poly.entity_id
_entity_poly.type
_entity_poly.pdbx_seq_one_letter_code
_entity_poly.pdbx_strand_id
1 'polypeptide(L)'
;MGAWRRPTVSAVATVAALAALSLASADKFPTKSGIGVWVDPDTPENRQVYKSSRGEEWNLVMSDEFNTPNRSFKPGEDHIWTSIEKPDGVNAALEVYSHNMTSTACDADGTCYYYIKAQDEVIPLRVWNDYISPPGYQKVNFYYRAAMVQSWNKFCFQGGMVEVRAKLPGIVDAINPDVAGGPSARVKALKYYPTWPGIWMMGNLGRAIFSASTTRMWPFSYDECNESAFKTSNQRISACDANPGHGLNPNQ
;
A
#
# COMPACT_ATOMS: atom_id res chain seq x y z
N MET A 1 80.13 17.21 -5.43
CA MET A 1 78.92 17.78 -4.77
C MET A 1 77.75 17.53 -5.70
N GLY A 2 76.84 16.63 -5.31
CA GLY A 2 75.86 16.01 -6.19
C GLY A 2 74.70 16.92 -6.60
N ALA A 3 74.36 16.90 -7.88
CA ALA A 3 73.23 17.61 -8.46
C ALA A 3 71.90 16.92 -8.05
N TRP A 4 71.07 17.61 -7.28
CA TRP A 4 69.70 17.21 -6.98
C TRP A 4 68.74 17.85 -7.99
N ARG A 5 68.09 17.01 -8.81
CA ARG A 5 66.97 17.39 -9.67
C ARG A 5 65.73 17.64 -8.81
N ARG A 6 65.06 18.78 -8.98
CA ARG A 6 63.70 19.02 -8.46
C ARG A 6 62.68 18.49 -9.48
N PRO A 7 61.66 17.71 -9.09
CA PRO A 7 60.58 17.37 -10.00
C PRO A 7 59.61 18.55 -10.09
N THR A 8 59.20 18.88 -11.31
CA THR A 8 58.06 19.76 -11.58
C THR A 8 56.77 18.97 -11.36
N VAL A 9 55.97 19.35 -10.36
CA VAL A 9 54.62 18.81 -10.17
C VAL A 9 53.66 19.65 -10.99
N SER A 10 53.16 19.11 -12.10
CA SER A 10 52.01 19.68 -12.80
C SER A 10 50.73 19.30 -12.05
N ALA A 11 50.05 20.29 -11.47
CA ALA A 11 48.72 20.10 -10.93
C ALA A 11 47.72 20.02 -12.09
N VAL A 12 47.23 18.81 -12.39
CA VAL A 12 46.10 18.62 -13.30
C VAL A 12 44.83 18.84 -12.49
N ALA A 13 44.15 19.96 -12.70
CA ALA A 13 42.82 20.19 -12.16
C ALA A 13 41.81 19.41 -12.99
N THR A 14 41.42 18.22 -12.53
CA THR A 14 40.26 17.50 -13.08
C THR A 14 38.97 18.19 -12.64
N VAL A 15 38.39 18.99 -13.54
CA VAL A 15 37.02 19.48 -13.41
C VAL A 15 36.09 18.29 -13.67
N ALA A 16 35.61 17.66 -12.60
CA ALA A 16 34.55 16.67 -12.71
C ALA A 16 33.23 17.41 -13.00
N ALA A 17 32.81 17.39 -14.27
CA ALA A 17 31.48 17.84 -14.64
C ALA A 17 30.44 16.86 -14.05
N LEU A 18 29.86 17.23 -12.90
CA LEU A 18 28.64 16.61 -12.41
C LEU A 18 27.52 16.94 -13.38
N ALA A 19 27.26 16.04 -14.33
CA ALA A 19 26.02 16.07 -15.09
C ALA A 19 24.88 15.80 -14.10
N ALA A 20 24.13 16.86 -13.76
CA ALA A 20 22.86 16.72 -13.07
C ALA A 20 21.91 15.94 -14.00
N LEU A 21 21.77 14.64 -13.77
CA LEU A 21 20.69 13.84 -14.34
C LEU A 21 19.39 14.41 -13.78
N SER A 22 18.76 15.31 -14.55
CA SER A 22 17.38 15.69 -14.27
C SER A 22 16.53 14.44 -14.42
N LEU A 23 16.00 13.92 -13.31
CA LEU A 23 14.89 12.96 -13.35
C LEU A 23 13.75 13.66 -14.07
N ALA A 24 13.58 13.35 -15.36
CA ALA A 24 12.41 13.75 -16.11
C ALA A 24 11.19 13.16 -15.39
N SER A 25 10.31 14.01 -14.85
CA SER A 25 8.99 13.56 -14.45
C SER A 25 8.26 13.09 -15.71
N ALA A 26 7.80 11.84 -15.71
CA ALA A 26 7.08 11.24 -16.83
C ALA A 26 5.84 12.06 -17.23
N ASP A 27 5.27 12.83 -16.28
CA ASP A 27 4.10 13.69 -16.52
C ASP A 27 4.38 14.87 -17.45
N LYS A 28 5.66 15.19 -17.73
CA LYS A 28 6.05 16.31 -18.60
C LYS A 28 6.08 15.97 -20.09
N PHE A 29 5.94 14.69 -20.45
CA PHE A 29 5.97 14.25 -21.83
C PHE A 29 4.63 13.60 -22.19
N PRO A 30 3.90 14.15 -23.17
CA PRO A 30 2.66 13.52 -23.62
C PRO A 30 2.97 12.14 -24.19
N THR A 31 2.16 11.15 -23.83
CA THR A 31 2.24 9.84 -24.46
C THR A 31 1.80 9.95 -25.92
N LYS A 32 2.40 9.12 -26.79
CA LYS A 32 2.00 9.07 -28.21
C LYS A 32 0.55 8.60 -28.40
N SER A 33 0.03 7.82 -27.45
CA SER A 33 -1.35 7.32 -27.45
C SER A 33 -2.37 8.36 -27.00
N GLY A 34 -1.96 9.45 -26.35
CA GLY A 34 -2.86 10.41 -25.71
C GLY A 34 -3.43 9.93 -24.36
N ILE A 35 -3.09 8.71 -23.93
CA ILE A 35 -3.51 8.11 -22.65
C ILE A 35 -2.47 8.48 -21.57
N GLY A 36 -2.92 8.88 -20.36
CA GLY A 36 -2.02 9.24 -19.27
C GLY A 36 -1.02 8.12 -18.92
N VAL A 37 0.18 8.46 -18.45
CA VAL A 37 1.25 7.48 -18.16
C VAL A 37 0.90 6.47 -17.07
N TRP A 38 -0.10 6.77 -16.24
CA TRP A 38 -0.61 5.89 -15.18
C TRP A 38 -2.01 5.33 -15.49
N VAL A 39 -2.54 5.57 -16.68
CA VAL A 39 -3.86 5.12 -17.13
C VAL A 39 -3.66 3.86 -17.97
N ASP A 40 -4.35 2.78 -17.59
CA ASP A 40 -4.37 1.53 -18.34
C ASP A 40 -4.94 1.79 -19.75
N PRO A 41 -4.24 1.40 -20.83
CA PRO A 41 -4.76 1.52 -22.19
C PRO A 41 -6.09 0.81 -22.43
N ASP A 42 -6.41 -0.21 -21.64
CA ASP A 42 -7.67 -0.93 -21.74
C ASP A 42 -8.82 -0.27 -20.96
N THR A 43 -8.56 0.83 -20.23
CA THR A 43 -9.62 1.54 -19.51
C THR A 43 -10.65 2.11 -20.50
N PRO A 44 -11.94 1.77 -20.37
CA PRO A 44 -12.98 2.21 -21.29
C PRO A 44 -13.07 3.73 -21.41
N GLU A 45 -13.32 4.24 -22.62
CA GLU A 45 -13.41 5.69 -22.88
C GLU A 45 -14.44 6.40 -21.99
N ASN A 46 -15.56 5.74 -21.69
CA ASN A 46 -16.62 6.26 -20.82
C ASN A 46 -16.24 6.28 -19.32
N ARG A 47 -15.02 5.88 -18.96
CA ARG A 47 -14.47 5.89 -17.60
C ARG A 47 -13.29 6.84 -17.46
N GLN A 48 -12.84 7.47 -18.54
CA GLN A 48 -11.73 8.43 -18.51
C GLN A 48 -12.14 9.81 -17.98
N VAL A 49 -13.45 10.11 -18.00
CA VAL A 49 -14.00 11.37 -17.48
C VAL A 49 -15.21 11.07 -16.61
N TYR A 50 -15.24 11.67 -15.42
CA TYR A 50 -16.36 11.55 -14.49
C TYR A 50 -16.95 12.93 -14.18
N LYS A 51 -18.27 13.04 -14.22
CA LYS A 51 -18.97 14.26 -13.79
C LYS A 51 -19.43 14.10 -12.35
N SER A 52 -18.87 14.91 -11.45
CA SER A 52 -19.21 14.87 -10.03
C SER A 52 -20.65 15.28 -9.78
N SER A 53 -21.18 14.93 -8.60
CA SER A 53 -22.51 15.35 -8.15
C SER A 53 -22.67 16.88 -8.06
N ARG A 54 -21.55 17.62 -8.04
CA ARG A 54 -21.50 19.09 -8.04
C ARG A 54 -21.32 19.68 -9.44
N GLY A 55 -21.30 18.86 -10.48
CA GLY A 55 -21.17 19.27 -11.89
C GLY A 55 -19.74 19.50 -12.36
N GLU A 56 -18.74 19.33 -11.48
CA GLU A 56 -17.32 19.39 -11.84
C GLU A 56 -16.93 18.18 -12.69
N GLU A 57 -16.08 18.40 -13.68
CA GLU A 57 -15.49 17.34 -14.49
C GLU A 57 -14.17 16.88 -13.87
N TRP A 58 -14.03 15.58 -13.65
CA TRP A 58 -12.84 14.94 -13.11
C TRP A 58 -12.23 14.03 -14.16
N ASN A 59 -10.96 14.27 -14.47
CA ASN A 59 -10.20 13.45 -15.42
C ASN A 59 -9.57 12.26 -14.69
N LEU A 60 -9.59 11.10 -15.34
CA LEU A 60 -8.90 9.92 -14.87
C LEU A 60 -7.39 10.15 -14.93
N VAL A 61 -6.71 9.95 -13.80
CA VAL A 61 -5.26 10.14 -13.68
C VAL A 61 -4.51 8.83 -13.43
N MET A 62 -5.20 7.79 -13.02
CA MET A 62 -4.62 6.45 -12.81
C MET A 62 -5.71 5.38 -12.91
N SER A 63 -5.41 4.26 -13.57
CA SER A 63 -6.26 3.08 -13.63
C SER A 63 -5.44 1.82 -13.85
N ASP A 64 -6.04 0.67 -13.54
CA ASP A 64 -5.50 -0.66 -13.86
C ASP A 64 -6.69 -1.62 -13.98
N GLU A 65 -6.92 -2.13 -15.19
CA GLU A 65 -8.00 -3.09 -15.48
C GLU A 65 -7.55 -4.53 -15.23
N PHE A 66 -6.24 -4.76 -15.01
CA PHE A 66 -5.64 -6.07 -14.77
C PHE A 66 -5.81 -7.09 -15.93
N ASN A 67 -5.96 -6.60 -17.17
CA ASN A 67 -6.22 -7.43 -18.35
C ASN A 67 -5.01 -8.21 -18.91
N THR A 68 -3.80 -7.94 -18.42
CA THR A 68 -2.61 -8.72 -18.80
C THR A 68 -2.46 -9.90 -17.83
N PRO A 69 -2.62 -11.17 -18.26
CA PRO A 69 -2.53 -12.33 -17.38
C PRO A 69 -1.09 -12.61 -16.93
N ASN A 70 -0.94 -13.30 -15.79
CA ASN A 70 0.35 -13.72 -15.23
C ASN A 70 1.30 -12.56 -14.88
N ARG A 71 0.76 -11.37 -14.53
CA ARG A 71 1.59 -10.28 -14.00
C ARG A 71 2.22 -10.69 -12.68
N SER A 72 3.51 -10.40 -12.55
CA SER A 72 4.21 -10.54 -11.28
C SER A 72 4.30 -9.19 -10.60
N PHE A 73 3.88 -9.15 -9.34
CA PHE A 73 3.93 -7.95 -8.53
C PHE A 73 5.17 -7.88 -7.63
N LYS A 74 6.17 -8.74 -7.87
CA LYS A 74 7.43 -8.68 -7.11
C LYS A 74 8.09 -7.30 -7.24
N PRO A 75 8.92 -6.90 -6.26
CA PRO A 75 9.65 -5.64 -6.33
C PRO A 75 10.42 -5.49 -7.65
N GLY A 76 10.08 -4.45 -8.42
CA GLY A 76 10.71 -4.13 -9.71
C GLY A 76 10.07 -4.79 -10.94
N GLU A 77 9.10 -5.69 -10.78
CA GLU A 77 8.47 -6.40 -11.91
C GLU A 77 7.14 -5.76 -12.37
N ASP A 78 6.58 -4.85 -11.59
CA ASP A 78 5.39 -4.06 -11.95
C ASP A 78 5.60 -2.57 -11.65
N HIS A 79 5.15 -1.72 -12.57
CA HIS A 79 5.35 -0.28 -12.50
C HIS A 79 4.45 0.43 -11.48
N ILE A 80 3.26 -0.09 -11.17
CA ILE A 80 2.28 0.52 -10.24
C ILE A 80 2.27 -0.21 -8.91
N TRP A 81 2.29 -1.54 -8.95
CA TRP A 81 1.97 -2.38 -7.80
C TRP A 81 3.22 -3.08 -7.27
N THR A 82 3.26 -3.36 -5.96
CA THR A 82 4.33 -4.15 -5.34
C THR A 82 3.72 -5.06 -4.28
N SER A 83 3.90 -6.36 -4.43
CA SER A 83 3.54 -7.35 -3.43
C SER A 83 4.55 -7.38 -2.28
N ILE A 84 4.11 -7.90 -1.14
CA ILE A 84 4.90 -7.95 0.09
C ILE A 84 5.25 -9.40 0.47
N GLU A 85 6.44 -9.61 1.04
CA GLU A 85 6.91 -10.87 1.61
C GLU A 85 7.35 -10.66 3.07
N LYS A 86 6.43 -10.88 4.02
CA LYS A 86 6.70 -10.84 5.48
C LYS A 86 5.49 -11.36 6.27
N PRO A 87 5.68 -11.83 7.52
CA PRO A 87 4.58 -12.01 8.45
C PRO A 87 3.87 -10.68 8.70
N ASP A 88 2.54 -10.72 8.83
CA ASP A 88 1.84 -9.57 9.40
C ASP A 88 2.05 -9.55 10.92
N GLY A 89 2.67 -8.48 11.41
CA GLY A 89 3.06 -8.32 12.81
C GLY A 89 2.12 -7.41 13.59
N VAL A 90 1.01 -6.98 12.98
CA VAL A 90 0.01 -6.10 13.61
C VAL A 90 -1.35 -6.80 13.71
N ASN A 91 -2.26 -6.23 14.51
CA ASN A 91 -3.67 -6.65 14.60
C ASN A 91 -3.92 -8.14 14.94
N ALA A 92 -2.95 -8.83 15.55
CA ALA A 92 -3.02 -10.28 15.81
C ALA A 92 -3.31 -11.12 14.55
N ALA A 93 -2.81 -10.66 13.40
CA ALA A 93 -2.88 -11.37 12.13
C ALA A 93 -2.27 -12.77 12.23
N LEU A 94 -2.84 -13.72 11.50
CA LEU A 94 -2.48 -15.14 11.54
C LEU A 94 -1.72 -15.57 10.28
N GLU A 95 -1.52 -14.65 9.33
CA GLU A 95 -1.00 -14.90 8.01
C GLU A 95 0.42 -14.35 7.76
N VAL A 96 1.08 -14.96 6.78
CA VAL A 96 2.26 -14.41 6.11
C VAL A 96 1.85 -13.93 4.72
N TYR A 97 2.23 -12.71 4.37
CA TYR A 97 2.11 -12.23 2.99
C TYR A 97 3.25 -12.77 2.16
N SER A 98 2.93 -13.23 0.95
CA SER A 98 3.91 -13.76 0.00
C SER A 98 3.68 -13.29 -1.43
N HIS A 99 4.79 -13.13 -2.16
CA HIS A 99 4.76 -12.65 -3.55
C HIS A 99 4.00 -13.59 -4.50
N ASN A 100 4.01 -14.90 -4.23
CA ASN A 100 3.38 -15.92 -5.08
C ASN A 100 1.89 -16.15 -4.79
N MET A 101 1.30 -15.41 -3.85
CA MET A 101 -0.12 -15.48 -3.51
C MET A 101 -0.97 -14.44 -4.23
N THR A 102 -0.43 -13.81 -5.27
CA THR A 102 -1.15 -12.86 -6.09
C THR A 102 -0.63 -12.89 -7.53
N SER A 103 -1.52 -12.62 -8.47
CA SER A 103 -1.23 -12.41 -9.89
C SER A 103 -2.50 -11.87 -10.54
N THR A 104 -2.45 -11.68 -11.84
CA THR A 104 -3.62 -11.57 -12.71
C THR A 104 -3.89 -12.88 -13.45
N ALA A 105 -5.14 -13.13 -13.80
CA ALA A 105 -5.60 -14.24 -14.63
C ALA A 105 -6.77 -13.79 -15.52
N CYS A 106 -7.10 -14.59 -16.52
CA CYS A 106 -8.30 -14.41 -17.33
C CYS A 106 -9.08 -15.73 -17.41
N ASP A 107 -10.40 -15.65 -17.24
CA ASP A 107 -11.29 -16.79 -17.42
C ASP A 107 -11.53 -17.06 -18.91
N ALA A 108 -12.10 -18.23 -19.22
CA ALA A 108 -12.37 -18.64 -20.60
C ALA A 108 -13.37 -17.73 -21.35
N ASP A 109 -14.16 -16.95 -20.63
CA ASP A 109 -15.09 -15.97 -21.18
C ASP A 109 -14.44 -14.62 -21.52
N GLY A 110 -13.12 -14.49 -21.31
CA GLY A 110 -12.35 -13.28 -21.56
C GLY A 110 -12.30 -12.32 -20.37
N THR A 111 -12.94 -12.62 -19.25
CA THR A 111 -12.90 -11.77 -18.05
C THR A 111 -11.55 -11.90 -17.37
N CYS A 112 -10.75 -10.83 -17.38
CA CYS A 112 -9.50 -10.77 -16.64
C CYS A 112 -9.66 -10.11 -15.27
N TYR A 113 -8.83 -10.52 -14.32
CA TYR A 113 -8.90 -10.03 -12.95
C TYR A 113 -7.56 -10.19 -12.22
N TYR A 114 -7.33 -9.26 -11.30
CA TYR A 114 -6.39 -9.44 -10.21
C TYR A 114 -6.97 -10.39 -9.15
N TYR A 115 -6.14 -11.26 -8.59
CA TYR A 115 -6.53 -12.11 -7.47
C TYR A 115 -5.51 -12.12 -6.34
N ILE A 116 -6.01 -12.43 -5.14
CA ILE A 116 -5.23 -12.87 -3.99
C ILE A 116 -5.67 -14.29 -3.65
N LYS A 117 -4.70 -15.19 -3.48
CA LYS A 117 -4.90 -16.53 -2.93
C LYS A 117 -4.69 -16.46 -1.42
N ALA A 118 -5.50 -17.22 -0.69
CA ALA A 118 -5.27 -17.54 0.70
C ALA A 118 -5.21 -19.07 0.83
N GLN A 119 -4.28 -19.57 1.62
CA GLN A 119 -4.14 -21.00 1.90
C GLN A 119 -3.81 -21.25 3.36
N ASP A 120 -4.23 -22.40 3.86
CA ASP A 120 -3.87 -22.90 5.18
C ASP A 120 -2.46 -23.49 5.12
N GLU A 121 -1.56 -23.00 5.96
CA GLU A 121 -0.18 -23.45 6.01
C GLU A 121 0.43 -23.11 7.38
N VAL A 122 1.04 -24.08 8.05
CA VAL A 122 1.77 -23.82 9.29
C VAL A 122 3.17 -23.32 8.95
N ILE A 123 3.44 -22.03 9.20
CA ILE A 123 4.68 -21.36 8.83
C ILE A 123 5.42 -20.92 10.11
N PRO A 124 6.42 -21.69 10.58
CA PRO A 124 7.23 -21.30 11.73
C PRO A 124 8.22 -20.20 11.34
N LEU A 125 8.09 -19.01 11.96
CA LEU A 125 9.00 -17.89 11.74
C LEU A 125 9.63 -17.40 13.03
N ARG A 126 10.85 -16.87 12.92
CA ARG A 126 11.52 -16.15 14.00
C ARG A 126 11.30 -14.65 13.79
N VAL A 127 10.48 -14.03 14.63
CA VAL A 127 10.11 -12.61 14.54
C VAL A 127 10.68 -11.83 15.72
N TRP A 128 10.94 -10.54 15.52
CA TRP A 128 11.29 -9.62 16.61
C TRP A 128 10.01 -9.13 17.29
N ASN A 129 9.96 -9.21 18.63
CA ASN A 129 8.82 -8.77 19.42
C ASN A 129 9.23 -7.62 20.35
N ASP A 130 8.71 -6.42 20.07
CA ASP A 130 8.92 -5.20 20.87
C ASP A 130 8.04 -5.14 22.13
N TYR A 131 7.04 -6.02 22.25
CA TYR A 131 6.04 -6.01 23.33
C TYR A 131 6.42 -6.88 24.54
N ILE A 132 7.53 -7.63 24.47
CA ILE A 132 8.08 -8.39 25.61
C ILE A 132 9.20 -7.59 26.29
N SER A 133 9.45 -7.84 27.58
CA SER A 133 10.51 -7.18 28.35
C SER A 133 11.53 -8.20 28.87
N PRO A 134 12.80 -8.17 28.41
CA PRO A 134 13.34 -7.29 27.36
C PRO A 134 12.83 -7.66 25.95
N PRO A 135 12.78 -6.71 24.99
CA PRO A 135 12.49 -6.99 23.58
C PRO A 135 13.42 -8.06 23.02
N GLY A 136 12.90 -8.92 22.16
CA GLY A 136 13.69 -10.04 21.66
C GLY A 136 13.01 -10.88 20.58
N TYR A 137 13.77 -11.83 20.04
CA TYR A 137 13.26 -12.75 19.03
C TYR A 137 12.41 -13.87 19.64
N GLN A 138 11.28 -14.17 19.01
CA GLN A 138 10.42 -15.30 19.34
C GLN A 138 10.17 -16.17 18.11
N LYS A 139 10.00 -17.48 18.34
CA LYS A 139 9.47 -18.39 17.32
C LYS A 139 7.95 -18.38 17.42
N VAL A 140 7.29 -18.08 16.31
CA VAL A 140 5.83 -17.99 16.21
C VAL A 140 5.39 -18.78 14.99
N ASN A 141 4.27 -19.51 15.12
CA ASN A 141 3.64 -20.17 14.00
C ASN A 141 2.55 -19.25 13.44
N PHE A 142 2.64 -18.95 12.15
CA PHE A 142 1.53 -18.42 11.36
C PHE A 142 0.79 -19.60 10.74
N TYR A 143 -0.50 -19.44 10.47
CA TYR A 143 -1.39 -20.52 10.05
C TYR A 143 -1.93 -20.35 8.63
N TYR A 144 -1.72 -19.18 8.04
CA TYR A 144 -2.18 -18.88 6.70
C TYR A 144 -1.09 -18.22 5.87
N ARG A 145 -1.16 -18.39 4.56
CA ARG A 145 -0.40 -17.60 3.59
C ARG A 145 -1.37 -16.85 2.69
N ALA A 146 -1.13 -15.56 2.50
CA ALA A 146 -1.94 -14.68 1.67
C ALA A 146 -1.06 -13.70 0.89
N ALA A 147 -1.65 -12.68 0.26
CA ALA A 147 -0.90 -11.59 -0.37
C ALA A 147 -1.41 -10.22 0.06
N MET A 148 -0.48 -9.27 0.05
CA MET A 148 -0.75 -7.84 0.14
C MET A 148 0.01 -7.16 -1.00
N VAL A 149 -0.67 -6.26 -1.70
CA VAL A 149 -0.13 -5.47 -2.81
C VAL A 149 -0.35 -3.99 -2.52
N GLN A 150 0.64 -3.15 -2.82
CA GLN A 150 0.62 -1.73 -2.51
C GLN A 150 1.30 -0.88 -3.60
N SER A 151 0.86 0.36 -3.75
CA SER A 151 1.43 1.40 -4.61
C SER A 151 2.29 2.42 -3.86
N TRP A 152 2.74 2.08 -2.65
CA TRP A 152 3.51 2.96 -1.77
C TRP A 152 4.74 3.55 -2.49
N ASN A 153 4.92 4.88 -2.41
CA ASN A 153 5.94 5.65 -3.12
C ASN A 153 5.96 5.51 -4.67
N LYS A 154 4.87 5.03 -5.29
CA LYS A 154 4.76 4.97 -6.75
C LYS A 154 3.75 5.98 -7.30
N PHE A 155 2.55 6.02 -6.73
CA PHE A 155 1.48 6.94 -7.14
C PHE A 155 1.00 7.79 -5.96
N CYS A 156 0.78 9.08 -6.19
CA CYS A 156 0.29 10.02 -5.18
C CYS A 156 -1.12 10.48 -5.52
N PHE A 157 -2.08 10.11 -4.68
CA PHE A 157 -3.46 10.58 -4.75
C PHE A 157 -3.65 11.76 -3.79
N GLN A 158 -4.04 12.92 -4.32
CA GLN A 158 -4.20 14.15 -3.52
C GLN A 158 -5.67 14.53 -3.30
N GLY A 159 -6.60 13.94 -4.04
CA GLY A 159 -8.04 14.22 -3.93
C GLY A 159 -8.81 13.74 -5.17
N GLY A 160 -10.12 13.64 -5.02
CA GLY A 160 -11.03 13.15 -6.06
C GLY A 160 -11.74 11.87 -5.62
N MET A 161 -11.87 10.92 -6.54
CA MET A 161 -12.58 9.67 -6.33
C MET A 161 -11.71 8.48 -6.70
N VAL A 162 -11.83 7.42 -5.90
CA VAL A 162 -11.25 6.11 -6.18
C VAL A 162 -12.40 5.11 -6.26
N GLU A 163 -12.49 4.41 -7.38
CA GLU A 163 -13.48 3.35 -7.59
C GLU A 163 -12.77 2.02 -7.75
N VAL A 164 -13.26 0.99 -7.07
CA VAL A 164 -12.74 -0.38 -7.17
C VAL A 164 -13.92 -1.33 -7.39
N ARG A 165 -13.82 -2.16 -8.44
CA ARG A 165 -14.75 -3.27 -8.67
C ARG A 165 -14.14 -4.53 -8.08
N ALA A 166 -14.71 -5.03 -6.98
CA ALA A 166 -14.19 -6.18 -6.27
C ALA A 166 -15.23 -7.30 -6.14
N LYS A 167 -14.76 -8.55 -6.16
CA LYS A 167 -15.51 -9.73 -5.72
C LYS A 167 -14.89 -10.23 -4.44
N LEU A 168 -15.61 -10.09 -3.32
CA LEU A 168 -15.10 -10.48 -2.01
C LEU A 168 -15.18 -12.01 -1.82
N PRO A 169 -14.26 -12.61 -1.05
CA PRO A 169 -14.33 -14.02 -0.68
C PRO A 169 -15.64 -14.32 0.06
N GLY A 170 -16.24 -15.47 -0.25
CA GLY A 170 -17.46 -15.94 0.40
C GLY A 170 -17.66 -17.42 0.14
N ILE A 171 -18.13 -18.14 1.16
CA ILE A 171 -18.46 -19.55 1.04
C ILE A 171 -19.91 -19.69 0.55
N VAL A 172 -20.05 -20.24 -0.65
CA VAL A 172 -21.33 -20.41 -1.36
C VAL A 172 -21.79 -21.88 -1.42
N ASP A 173 -21.18 -22.75 -0.63
CA ASP A 173 -21.57 -24.16 -0.55
C ASP A 173 -22.68 -24.40 0.49
N ALA A 174 -23.40 -25.52 0.35
CA ALA A 174 -24.58 -25.83 1.15
C ALA A 174 -24.28 -26.09 2.64
N ILE A 175 -23.02 -26.24 3.02
CA ILE A 175 -22.61 -26.50 4.41
C ILE A 175 -22.63 -25.19 5.22
N ASN A 176 -22.51 -24.04 4.55
CA ASN A 176 -22.65 -22.75 5.20
C ASN A 176 -24.13 -22.41 5.46
N PRO A 177 -24.58 -22.40 6.73
CA PRO A 177 -25.99 -22.16 7.06
C PRO A 177 -26.47 -20.75 6.71
N ASP A 178 -25.54 -19.79 6.53
CA ASP A 178 -25.89 -18.42 6.13
C ASP A 178 -26.40 -18.35 4.69
N VAL A 179 -26.12 -19.35 3.85
CA VAL A 179 -26.62 -19.42 2.46
C VAL A 179 -28.15 -19.47 2.41
N ALA A 180 -28.80 -20.11 3.38
CA ALA A 180 -30.26 -20.18 3.47
C ALA A 180 -30.93 -18.82 3.71
N GLY A 181 -30.18 -17.83 4.21
CA GLY A 181 -30.68 -16.46 4.41
C GLY A 181 -30.79 -15.65 3.12
N GLY A 182 -30.22 -16.12 2.02
CA GLY A 182 -30.19 -15.43 0.74
C GLY A 182 -29.11 -14.34 0.63
N PRO A 183 -29.00 -13.67 -0.53
CA PRO A 183 -27.86 -12.80 -0.86
C PRO A 183 -27.65 -11.58 0.04
N SER A 184 -28.73 -11.12 0.70
CA SER A 184 -28.72 -9.93 1.57
C SER A 184 -28.77 -10.28 3.06
N ALA A 185 -28.74 -11.56 3.43
CA ALA A 185 -28.74 -11.94 4.83
C ALA A 185 -27.43 -11.56 5.52
N ARG A 186 -27.56 -11.15 6.78
CA ARG A 186 -26.42 -10.87 7.63
C ARG A 186 -25.72 -12.18 8.01
N VAL A 187 -24.41 -12.23 7.80
CA VAL A 187 -23.52 -13.32 8.23
C VAL A 187 -23.63 -13.55 9.73
N LYS A 188 -23.74 -14.82 10.14
CA LYS A 188 -23.76 -15.28 11.54
C LYS A 188 -22.69 -16.33 11.80
N ALA A 189 -22.42 -17.19 10.82
CA ALA A 189 -21.51 -18.32 10.97
C ALA A 189 -20.08 -17.93 10.55
N LEU A 190 -19.43 -17.08 11.37
CA LEU A 190 -18.09 -16.50 11.10
C LEU A 190 -17.01 -17.51 10.69
N LYS A 191 -17.11 -18.77 11.15
CA LYS A 191 -16.17 -19.84 10.76
C LYS A 191 -16.11 -20.10 9.24
N TYR A 192 -17.13 -19.68 8.49
CA TYR A 192 -17.18 -19.79 7.02
C TYR A 192 -16.66 -18.53 6.30
N TYR A 193 -16.15 -17.54 7.04
CA TYR A 193 -15.64 -16.29 6.49
C TYR A 193 -14.30 -15.92 7.17
N PRO A 194 -13.25 -16.76 7.00
CA PRO A 194 -12.00 -16.62 7.77
C PRO A 194 -11.10 -15.47 7.28
N THR A 195 -11.44 -14.83 6.16
CA THR A 195 -10.63 -13.79 5.54
C THR A 195 -11.18 -12.40 5.83
N TRP A 196 -10.29 -11.44 6.08
CA TRP A 196 -10.62 -10.02 6.10
C TRP A 196 -10.08 -9.35 4.83
N PRO A 197 -10.88 -9.24 3.75
CA PRO A 197 -10.43 -8.55 2.54
C PRO A 197 -10.31 -7.05 2.79
N GLY A 198 -9.11 -6.50 2.58
CA GLY A 198 -8.83 -5.08 2.78
C GLY A 198 -8.56 -4.35 1.47
N ILE A 199 -9.31 -3.28 1.22
CA ILE A 199 -9.03 -2.28 0.18
C ILE A 199 -9.11 -0.93 0.87
N TRP A 200 -7.97 -0.27 1.00
CA TRP A 200 -7.85 0.95 1.80
C TRP A 200 -6.69 1.79 1.31
N MET A 201 -6.68 3.06 1.70
CA MET A 201 -5.63 4.01 1.35
C MET A 201 -4.90 4.47 2.60
N MET A 202 -3.60 4.74 2.45
CA MET A 202 -2.74 5.25 3.52
C MET A 202 -1.92 6.43 3.00
N GLY A 203 -1.76 7.46 3.83
CA GLY A 203 -0.83 8.55 3.53
C GLY A 203 0.61 8.03 3.39
N ASN A 204 1.38 8.62 2.48
CA ASN A 204 2.71 8.13 2.10
C ASN A 204 3.79 8.29 3.19
N LEU A 205 3.46 8.87 4.36
CA LEU A 205 4.36 9.05 5.50
C LEU A 205 4.74 7.73 6.19
N GLY A 206 3.93 6.69 6.02
CA GLY A 206 4.20 5.35 6.54
C GLY A 206 3.97 4.32 5.46
N ARG A 207 4.61 3.16 5.61
CA ARG A 207 4.36 1.99 4.78
C ARG A 207 3.54 0.99 5.58
N ALA A 208 2.37 0.65 5.06
CA ALA A 208 1.46 -0.32 5.66
C ALA A 208 2.23 -1.58 6.12
N ILE A 209 1.88 -2.11 7.30
CA ILE A 209 2.49 -3.30 7.94
C ILE A 209 4.01 -3.23 8.23
N PHE A 210 4.70 -2.11 7.95
CA PHE A 210 6.06 -1.84 8.41
C PHE A 210 6.02 -0.98 9.67
N SER A 211 5.91 -1.62 10.83
CA SER A 211 5.68 -0.96 12.13
C SER A 211 6.66 0.15 12.44
N ALA A 212 7.95 0.02 12.09
CA ALA A 212 8.93 1.09 12.31
C ALA A 212 8.60 2.39 11.55
N SER A 213 7.95 2.31 10.39
CA SER A 213 7.55 3.47 9.60
C SER A 213 6.20 4.07 10.02
N THR A 214 5.36 3.26 10.69
CA THR A 214 4.02 3.67 11.13
C THR A 214 3.96 3.96 12.63
N THR A 215 5.03 3.65 13.36
CA THR A 215 5.17 3.94 14.80
C THR A 215 5.04 5.43 15.02
N ARG A 216 4.16 5.81 15.96
CA ARG A 216 3.81 7.22 16.28
C ARG A 216 3.20 7.99 15.11
N MET A 217 2.87 7.34 14.00
CA MET A 217 2.12 7.91 12.88
C MET A 217 0.62 7.60 12.96
N TRP A 218 0.18 6.93 14.03
CA TRP A 218 -1.18 6.44 14.22
C TRP A 218 -2.18 7.62 14.23
N PRO A 219 -3.01 7.80 13.18
CA PRO A 219 -3.77 9.01 13.00
C PRO A 219 -5.26 8.72 13.22
N PHE A 220 -5.71 8.78 14.47
CA PHE A 220 -7.13 8.99 14.74
C PHE A 220 -7.30 10.37 15.35
N SER A 221 -8.13 11.19 14.71
CA SER A 221 -8.80 12.30 15.37
C SER A 221 -10.03 11.73 16.06
N TYR A 222 -10.04 11.72 17.38
CA TYR A 222 -11.25 11.44 18.15
C TYR A 222 -12.05 12.74 18.28
N ASP A 223 -13.37 12.63 18.28
CA ASP A 223 -14.29 13.71 18.64
C ASP A 223 -14.36 13.93 20.16
N GLU A 224 -13.76 13.03 20.94
CA GLU A 224 -13.69 13.09 22.40
C GLU A 224 -12.26 13.00 22.95
N CYS A 225 -12.05 13.67 24.09
CA CYS A 225 -10.80 13.64 24.84
C CYS A 225 -10.80 12.48 25.84
N ASN A 226 -10.33 11.31 25.41
CA ASN A 226 -10.37 10.09 26.22
C ASN A 226 -8.97 9.54 26.57
N GLU A 227 -8.42 10.01 27.70
CA GLU A 227 -7.11 9.59 28.23
C GLU A 227 -7.02 8.10 28.58
N SER A 228 -8.17 7.43 28.76
CA SER A 228 -8.20 5.99 29.07
C SER A 228 -8.03 5.13 27.82
N ALA A 229 -8.47 5.62 26.67
CA ALA A 229 -8.27 4.97 25.37
C ALA A 229 -6.89 5.32 24.78
N PHE A 230 -6.45 6.57 24.92
CA PHE A 230 -5.17 7.03 24.39
C PHE A 230 -4.63 8.24 25.15
N LYS A 231 -3.31 8.24 25.42
CA LYS A 231 -2.66 9.41 26.03
C LYS A 231 -2.64 10.57 25.05
N THR A 232 -3.31 11.67 25.36
CA THR A 232 -3.39 12.86 24.49
C THR A 232 -2.01 13.40 24.09
N SER A 233 -1.01 13.29 24.97
CA SER A 233 0.40 13.63 24.68
C SER A 233 1.01 12.98 23.44
N ASN A 234 0.46 11.86 22.96
CA ASN A 234 0.92 11.21 21.74
C ASN A 234 0.31 11.84 20.46
N GLN A 235 -0.70 12.70 20.59
CA GLN A 235 -1.35 13.41 19.50
C GLN A 235 -0.97 14.90 19.56
N ARG A 236 0.01 15.32 18.74
CA ARG A 236 0.52 16.70 18.72
C ARG A 236 -0.51 17.75 18.30
N ILE A 237 -1.54 17.34 17.56
CA ILE A 237 -2.64 18.20 17.11
C ILE A 237 -3.93 17.54 17.63
N SER A 238 -4.49 18.11 18.68
CA SER A 238 -5.63 17.52 19.40
C SER A 238 -6.67 18.57 19.71
N ALA A 239 -7.94 18.23 19.53
CA ALA A 239 -9.07 19.05 19.96
C ALA A 239 -9.10 19.25 21.48
N CYS A 240 -8.30 18.47 22.22
CA CYS A 240 -8.12 18.55 23.66
C CYS A 240 -7.04 19.56 24.08
N ASP A 241 -6.24 20.05 23.14
CA ASP A 241 -5.17 21.01 23.39
C ASP A 241 -5.61 22.41 22.95
N ALA A 242 -5.78 23.30 23.93
CA ALA A 242 -6.11 24.70 23.69
C ALA A 242 -4.89 25.53 23.23
N ASN A 243 -3.69 24.97 23.27
CA ASN A 243 -2.46 25.63 22.84
C ASN A 243 -1.50 24.66 22.10
N PRO A 244 -1.90 24.15 20.93
CA PRO A 244 -1.10 23.18 20.16
C PRO A 244 0.20 23.77 19.58
N GLY A 245 0.35 25.10 19.62
CA GLY A 245 1.50 25.81 19.05
C GLY A 245 1.53 25.75 17.51
N HIS A 246 2.69 26.08 16.93
CA HIS A 246 2.98 25.96 15.49
C HIS A 246 1.98 26.67 14.53
N GLY A 247 1.27 27.70 14.99
CA GLY A 247 0.30 28.45 14.19
C GLY A 247 -1.05 27.75 13.99
N LEU A 248 -1.34 26.69 14.76
CA LEU A 248 -2.61 25.96 14.74
C LEU A 248 -3.65 26.63 15.66
N ASN A 249 -4.93 26.48 15.35
CA ASN A 249 -5.99 27.05 16.19
C ASN A 249 -6.19 26.21 17.46
N PRO A 250 -6.60 26.83 18.59
CA PRO A 250 -7.01 26.10 19.80
C PRO A 250 -8.10 25.07 19.51
N ASN A 251 -7.97 23.85 20.06
CA ASN A 251 -8.97 22.79 19.99
C ASN A 251 -9.34 22.32 18.56
N GLN A 252 -8.36 22.20 17.66
CA GLN A 252 -8.52 21.64 16.31
C GLN A 252 -8.37 20.12 16.23
#